data_AF-A0A8T7DDM1-F1
#
_entry.id   AF-A0A8T7DDM1-F1
#
_cell.length_a   1.000
_cell.length_b   1.000
_cell.length_c   1.000
_cell.angle_alpha   90.00
_cell.angle_beta   90.00
_cell.angle_gamma   90.00
#
_symmetry.space_group_name_H-M   'P 1'
#
loop_
_entity.id
_entity.type
_entity.pdbx_description
1 polymer ?
#
loop_
_entity_poly.entity_id
_entity_poly.type
_entity_poly.pdbx_seq_one_letter_code
_entity_poly.pdbx_strand_id
1 'polypeptide(L)' 'KRLQLARNVWRAMKENDSRECRNCHDYDSMDFVKQGRRGHKEHEDGFSKGMTCIDCHKGIAHQLPDMHEEDSSAVLATH' A
#
# COMPACT_ATOMS: atom_id res chain seq x y z
N LYS A 1 6.45 19.71 -1.20
CA LYS A 1 7.67 18.86 -1.15
C LYS A 1 7.39 17.44 -0.62
N ARG A 2 6.68 17.24 0.50
CA ARG A 2 6.46 15.91 1.11
C ARG A 2 5.75 14.91 0.18
N LEU A 3 4.72 15.36 -0.54
CA LEU A 3 3.99 14.52 -1.50
C LEU A 3 4.87 14.04 -2.67
N GLN A 4 5.69 14.92 -3.23
CA GLN A 4 6.64 14.55 -4.29
C GLN A 4 7.62 13.46 -3.84
N LEU A 5 8.16 13.58 -2.62
CA LEU A 5 9.05 12.55 -2.06
C LEU A 5 8.30 11.23 -1.82
N ALA A 6 7.07 11.29 -1.32
CA ALA A 6 6.24 10.11 -1.15
C ALA A 6 5.96 9.41 -2.48
N ARG A 7 5.58 10.15 -3.54
CA ARG A 7 5.40 9.63 -4.91
C ARG A 7 6.66 8.92 -5.42
N ASN A 8 7.84 9.51 -5.20
CA ASN A 8 9.10 8.90 -5.62
C ASN A 8 9.34 7.56 -4.92
N VAL A 9 9.08 7.48 -3.62
CA VAL A 9 9.23 6.25 -2.84
C VAL A 9 8.19 5.21 -3.27
N TRP A 10 6.92 5.58 -3.39
CA TRP A 10 5.86 4.67 -3.83
C TRP A 10 6.12 4.12 -5.22
N ARG A 11 6.59 4.96 -6.14
CA ARG A 11 6.98 4.53 -7.48
C ARG A 11 8.13 3.52 -7.43
N ALA A 12 9.20 3.81 -6.68
CA ALA A 12 10.33 2.89 -6.55
C ALA A 12 9.91 1.54 -5.93
N MET A 13 9.07 1.57 -4.88
CA MET A 13 8.52 0.37 -4.25
C MET A 13 7.56 -0.38 -5.18
N LYS A 14 6.83 0.29 -6.07
CA LYS A 14 5.98 -0.41 -7.05
C LYS A 14 6.82 -1.06 -8.15
N GLU A 15 7.80 -0.33 -8.68
CA GLU A 15 8.71 -0.80 -9.73
C GLU A 15 9.54 -2.01 -9.29
N ASN A 16 9.86 -2.12 -7.98
CA ASN A 16 10.66 -3.21 -7.42
C ASN A 16 9.83 -4.31 -6.73
N ASP A 17 8.52 -4.36 -6.97
CA ASP A 17 7.59 -5.33 -6.38
C ASP A 17 7.51 -5.30 -4.84
N SER A 18 7.67 -4.11 -4.25
CA SER A 18 7.63 -3.88 -2.80
C SER A 18 8.60 -4.78 -2.04
N ARG A 19 9.80 -4.99 -2.60
CA ARG A 19 10.85 -5.83 -2.03
C ARG A 19 11.12 -5.52 -0.55
N GLU A 20 11.07 -4.25 -0.17
CA GLU A 20 11.28 -3.79 1.20
C GLU A 20 10.24 -4.36 2.18
N CYS A 21 9.01 -4.65 1.71
CA CYS A 21 7.99 -5.37 2.48
C CYS A 21 8.22 -6.89 2.40
N ARG A 22 8.42 -7.40 1.18
CA ARG A 22 8.52 -8.84 0.88
C ARG A 22 9.70 -9.53 1.54
N ASN A 23 10.78 -8.80 1.83
CA ASN A 23 11.93 -9.35 2.56
C ASN A 23 11.54 -9.98 3.91
N CYS A 24 10.45 -9.55 4.53
CA CYS A 24 9.90 -10.14 5.75
C CYS A 24 8.46 -10.65 5.58
N HIS A 25 7.70 -10.12 4.63
CA HIS A 25 6.30 -10.45 4.36
C HIS A 25 6.17 -11.13 3.00
N ASP A 26 6.66 -12.36 2.90
CA ASP A 26 6.51 -13.17 1.69
C ASP A 26 5.06 -13.64 1.52
N TYR A 27 4.60 -13.60 0.28
CA TYR A 27 3.25 -13.90 -0.16
C TYR A 27 2.96 -15.40 0.00
N ASP A 28 3.93 -16.23 -0.36
CA ASP A 28 3.84 -17.69 -0.24
C ASP A 28 3.83 -18.13 1.22
N SER A 29 4.32 -17.26 2.12
CA SER A 29 4.34 -17.48 3.56
C SER A 29 3.19 -16.78 4.30
N MET A 30 2.32 -16.02 3.60
CA MET A 30 1.15 -15.41 4.23
C MET A 30 0.10 -16.48 4.54
N ASP A 31 -0.24 -16.60 5.82
CA ASP A 31 -1.37 -17.42 6.26
C ASP A 31 -2.67 -16.63 6.13
N PHE A 32 -3.32 -16.75 4.97
CA PHE A 32 -4.57 -16.07 4.67
C PHE A 32 -5.72 -16.43 5.63
N VAL A 33 -5.71 -17.65 6.17
CA VAL A 33 -6.78 -18.13 7.09
C VAL A 33 -6.75 -17.37 8.42
N LYS A 34 -5.59 -16.87 8.83
CA LYS A 34 -5.45 -16.02 10.03
C LYS A 34 -5.84 -14.56 9.79
N GLN A 35 -6.04 -14.14 8.55
CA GLN A 35 -6.47 -12.79 8.23
C GLN A 35 -7.98 -12.64 8.46
N GLY A 36 -8.41 -11.45 8.88
CA GLY A 36 -9.84 -11.14 8.91
C GLY A 36 -10.44 -11.22 7.50
N ARG A 37 -11.72 -11.59 7.40
CA ARG A 37 -12.42 -11.85 6.11
C ARG A 37 -12.18 -10.79 5.03
N ARG A 38 -12.18 -9.50 5.42
CA ARG A 38 -11.89 -8.40 4.49
C ARG A 38 -10.45 -8.43 4.00
N GLY A 39 -9.48 -8.55 4.90
CA GLY A 39 -8.05 -8.59 4.56
C GLY A 39 -7.72 -9.74 3.62
N HIS A 40 -8.25 -10.94 3.90
CA HIS A 40 -8.12 -12.10 3.01
C HIS A 40 -8.59 -11.77 1.59
N LYS A 41 -9.83 -11.28 1.45
CA LYS A 41 -10.41 -10.97 0.15
C LYS A 41 -9.61 -9.90 -0.60
N GLU A 42 -9.23 -8.82 0.07
CA GLU A 42 -8.48 -7.73 -0.56
C GLU A 42 -7.08 -8.18 -1.02
N HIS A 43 -6.40 -9.01 -0.21
CA HIS A 43 -5.10 -9.54 -0.63
C HIS A 43 -5.24 -10.50 -1.81
N GLU A 44 -6.21 -11.42 -1.79
CA GLU A 44 -6.50 -12.33 -2.92
C GLU A 44 -6.82 -11.55 -4.21
N ASP A 45 -7.74 -10.58 -4.14
CA ASP A 45 -8.14 -9.75 -5.27
C ASP A 45 -7.00 -8.85 -5.76
N GLY A 46 -6.18 -8.32 -4.85
CA GLY A 46 -5.03 -7.47 -5.20
C GLY A 46 -3.93 -8.25 -5.90
N PHE A 47 -3.57 -9.41 -5.36
CA PHE A 47 -2.48 -10.24 -5.91
C PHE A 47 -2.86 -10.86 -7.25
N SER A 48 -4.12 -11.29 -7.42
CA SER A 48 -4.62 -11.75 -8.73
C SER A 48 -4.59 -10.67 -9.82
N LYS A 49 -4.63 -9.39 -9.43
CA LYS A 49 -4.48 -8.23 -10.34
C LYS A 49 -3.03 -7.78 -10.53
N GLY A 50 -2.06 -8.48 -9.94
CA GLY A 50 -0.64 -8.10 -9.99
C GLY A 50 -0.30 -6.84 -9.20
N MET A 51 -1.13 -6.49 -8.20
CA MET A 51 -0.82 -5.38 -7.31
C MET A 51 0.29 -5.76 -6.32
N THR A 52 1.05 -4.75 -5.92
CA THR A 52 2.15 -4.85 -4.96
C THR A 52 1.72 -4.30 -3.60
N CYS A 53 2.47 -4.57 -2.53
CA CYS A 53 2.10 -4.14 -1.18
C CYS A 53 1.83 -2.62 -1.11
N ILE A 54 2.67 -1.82 -1.78
CA ILE A 54 2.60 -0.36 -1.72
C ILE A 54 1.40 0.24 -2.47
N ASP A 55 0.69 -0.53 -3.28
CA ASP A 55 -0.52 -0.05 -3.95
C ASP A 55 -1.64 0.27 -2.95
N CYS A 56 -1.74 -0.50 -1.87
CA CYS A 56 -2.71 -0.30 -0.79
C CYS A 56 -2.07 0.23 0.51
N HIS A 57 -0.86 -0.21 0.88
CA HIS A 57 -0.23 0.11 2.16
C HIS A 57 0.56 1.43 2.17
N LYS A 58 0.04 2.46 1.49
CA LYS A 58 0.61 3.81 1.57
C LYS A 58 0.33 4.37 2.97
N GLY A 59 1.39 4.83 3.62
CA GLY A 59 1.30 5.45 4.93
C GLY A 59 1.35 4.50 6.13
N ILE A 60 1.73 3.23 5.91
CA ILE A 60 1.87 2.25 6.99
C ILE A 60 2.97 2.60 8.00
N ALA A 61 4.12 3.10 7.52
CA ALA A 61 5.26 3.46 8.37
C ALA A 61 5.22 4.93 8.82
N HIS A 62 4.63 5.81 8.00
CA HIS A 62 4.62 7.25 8.21
C HIS A 62 3.26 7.81 7.79
N GLN A 63 2.77 8.84 8.47
CA GLN A 63 1.52 9.50 8.07
C GLN A 63 1.59 9.97 6.62
N LEU A 64 0.50 9.81 5.87
CA LEU A 64 0.43 10.27 4.49
C LEU A 64 0.72 11.78 4.39
N PRO A 65 1.32 12.24 3.27
CA PRO A 65 1.36 13.66 2.96
C PRO A 65 -0.05 14.20 2.72
N ASP A 66 -0.18 15.52 2.58
CA ASP A 66 -1.39 16.10 2.00
C ASP A 66 -1.63 15.47 0.63
N MET A 67 -2.82 14.86 0.47
CA MET A 67 -3.21 14.09 -0.72
C MET A 67 -4.14 14.87 -1.65
N HIS A 68 -4.42 16.16 -1.40
CA HIS A 68 -5.34 16.96 -2.23
C HIS A 68 -4.97 16.97 -3.72
N GLU A 69 -3.68 16.85 -4.06
CA GLU A 69 -3.24 16.77 -5.47
C GLU A 69 -3.47 15.39 -6.13
N GLU A 70 -3.64 14.32 -5.34
CA GLU A 70 -3.88 12.95 -5.82
C GLU A 70 -5.37 12.60 -5.81
N ASP A 71 -6.07 13.06 -4.76
CA ASP A 71 -7.48 12.85 -4.55
C ASP A 71 -8.06 14.12 -3.92
N SER A 72 -8.75 14.92 -4.73
CA SER A 72 -9.39 16.16 -4.29
C SER A 72 -10.49 15.93 -3.24
N SER A 73 -10.93 14.68 -3.00
CA SER A 73 -11.89 14.33 -1.94
C SER A 73 -11.25 14.03 -0.58
N ALA A 74 -9.92 13.90 -0.52
CA ALA A 74 -9.17 13.54 0.69
C ALA A 74 -9.28 14.56 1.85
N VAL A 75 -9.79 15.76 1.58
CA VAL A 75 -9.98 16.84 2.58
C VAL A 75 -11.01 16.47 3.67
N LEU A 76 -11.95 15.56 3.37
CA LEU A 76 -13.07 15.24 4.25
C LEU A 76 -12.73 14.29 5.41
N ALA A 77 -11.52 13.72 5.45
CA ALA A 77 -11.13 12.72 6.45
C ALA A 77 -10.32 13.29 7.64
N THR A 78 -10.22 14.62 7.75
CA THR A 78 -9.56 15.29 8.88
C THR A 78 -10.61 15.88 9.83
N HIS A 79 -11.16 15.03 10.69
CA HIS A 79 -11.85 15.43 11.91
C HIS A 79 -11.24 14.69 13.10
#